data_AF-A0A956LYR0-F1
#
_entry.id   AF-A0A956LYR0-F1
#
_cell.length_a   1.000
_cell.length_b   1.000
_cell.length_c   1.000
_cell.angle_alpha   90.00
_cell.angle_beta   90.00
_cell.angle_gamma   90.00
#
_symmetry.space_group_name_H-M   'P 1'
#
loop_
_entity.id
_entity.type
_entity.pdbx_description
1 polymer ?
#
loop_
_entity_poly.entity_id
_entity_poly.type
_entity_poly.pdbx_seq_one_letter_code
_entity_poly.pdbx_strand_id
1 'polypeptide(L)'
;MTLAKEQRQVLDLLAEGKINAEEAARLLERLNGSAEAASTERSAFSGRGDAGGTMTAILATAEPRASDRAEGSTKPLKYLRILVHSEDGDDVNIRVPLQLVRAGLKLTTVLPQDAREKIRESGVDLSSLSELQGE
;
A
#
# COMPACT_ATOMS: atom_id res chain seq x y z
N MET A 1 -6.11 -25.51 12.18
CA MET A 1 -7.30 -25.04 11.44
C MET A 1 -7.12 -25.43 9.99
N THR A 2 -8.07 -26.14 9.40
CA THR A 2 -7.89 -26.84 8.12
C THR A 2 -8.29 -25.95 6.95
N LEU A 3 -7.36 -25.76 6.00
CA LEU A 3 -7.57 -25.06 4.72
C LEU A 3 -8.83 -25.54 3.98
N ALA A 4 -9.17 -26.82 4.11
CA ALA A 4 -10.37 -27.43 3.54
C ALA A 4 -11.68 -26.83 4.07
N LYS A 5 -11.69 -26.28 5.30
CA LYS A 5 -12.87 -25.61 5.87
C LYS A 5 -13.12 -24.26 5.20
N GLU A 6 -12.06 -23.51 4.92
CA GLU A 6 -12.13 -22.18 4.32
C GLU A 6 -12.54 -22.26 2.85
N GLN A 7 -12.00 -23.22 2.09
CA GLN A 7 -12.45 -23.48 0.71
C GLN A 7 -13.93 -23.83 0.63
N ARG A 8 -14.42 -24.65 1.57
CA ARG A 8 -15.83 -25.06 1.61
C ARG A 8 -16.78 -23.91 1.94
N GLN A 9 -16.35 -22.98 2.78
CA GLN A 9 -17.10 -21.77 3.10
C GLN A 9 -17.23 -20.83 1.90
N VAL A 10 -16.19 -20.70 1.06
CA VAL A 10 -16.26 -19.89 -0.16
C VAL A 10 -17.26 -20.48 -1.17
N LEU A 11 -17.30 -21.81 -1.30
CA LEU A 11 -18.27 -22.48 -2.19
C LEU A 11 -19.71 -22.36 -1.69
N ASP A 12 -19.91 -22.36 -0.38
CA ASP A 12 -21.22 -22.13 0.23
C ASP A 12 -21.73 -20.71 -0.07
N LEU A 13 -20.87 -19.70 0.06
CA LEU A 13 -21.20 -18.30 -0.29
C LEU A 13 -21.51 -18.10 -1.78
N LEU A 14 -20.86 -18.87 -2.66
CA LEU A 14 -21.17 -18.88 -4.10
C LEU A 14 -22.54 -19.52 -4.38
N ALA A 15 -22.86 -20.63 -3.69
CA ALA A 15 -24.16 -21.29 -3.81
C ALA A 15 -25.31 -20.44 -3.27
N GLU A 16 -25.05 -19.65 -2.22
CA GLU A 16 -25.96 -18.65 -1.68
C GLU A 16 -26.06 -17.39 -2.58
N GLY A 17 -25.21 -17.25 -3.60
CA GLY A 17 -25.18 -16.11 -4.51
C GLY A 17 -24.65 -14.81 -3.89
N LYS A 18 -24.02 -14.87 -2.70
CA LYS A 18 -23.45 -13.71 -2.00
C LYS A 18 -22.16 -13.21 -2.66
N ILE A 19 -21.52 -14.05 -3.46
CA ILE A 19 -20.33 -13.73 -4.27
C ILE A 19 -20.52 -14.30 -5.67
N ASN A 20 -19.84 -13.71 -6.65
CA ASN A 20 -19.84 -14.23 -8.02
C ASN A 20 -18.73 -15.26 -8.26
N ALA A 21 -18.79 -15.95 -9.41
CA ALA A 21 -17.83 -17.01 -9.75
C ALA A 21 -16.36 -16.51 -9.86
N GLU A 22 -16.14 -15.28 -10.35
CA GLU A 22 -14.80 -14.68 -10.42
C GLU A 22 -14.24 -14.34 -9.02
N GLU A 23 -15.09 -13.82 -8.14
CA GLU A 23 -14.71 -13.50 -6.77
C GLU A 23 -14.34 -14.76 -5.98
N ALA A 24 -15.17 -15.80 -6.10
CA ALA A 24 -14.89 -17.10 -5.49
C ALA A 24 -13.54 -17.66 -5.96
N ALA A 25 -13.23 -17.57 -7.25
CA ALA A 25 -11.95 -18.02 -7.81
C ALA A 25 -10.76 -17.27 -7.20
N ARG A 26 -10.82 -15.93 -7.08
CA ARG A 26 -9.76 -15.13 -6.45
C ARG A 26 -9.56 -15.46 -4.97
N LEU A 27 -10.65 -15.71 -4.24
CA LEU A 27 -10.60 -16.09 -2.82
C LEU A 27 -9.93 -17.46 -2.63
N LEU A 28 -10.27 -18.44 -3.47
CA LEU A 28 -9.67 -19.78 -3.45
C LEU A 28 -8.18 -19.74 -3.79
N GLU A 29 -7.78 -18.95 -4.79
CA GLU A 29 -6.38 -18.82 -5.20
C GLU A 29 -5.51 -18.23 -4.10
N ARG A 30 -6.01 -17.22 -3.37
CA ARG A 30 -5.28 -16.64 -2.24
C ARG A 30 -5.14 -17.62 -1.08
N LEU A 31 -6.17 -18.41 -0.79
CA LEU A 31 -6.12 -19.45 0.24
C LEU A 31 -5.13 -20.56 -0.15
N ASN A 32 -5.10 -20.98 -1.42
CA ASN A 32 -4.16 -21.98 -1.93
C ASN A 32 -2.71 -21.44 -2.01
N GLY A 33 -2.52 -20.20 -2.46
CA GLY A 33 -1.22 -19.52 -2.53
C GLY A 33 -0.63 -19.24 -1.15
N SER A 34 -1.46 -19.04 -0.12
CA SER A 34 -0.99 -18.98 1.28
C SER A 34 -0.44 -20.33 1.77
N ALA A 35 -0.85 -21.46 1.18
CA ALA A 35 -0.24 -22.76 1.45
C ALA A 35 1.07 -22.96 0.66
N GLU A 36 1.17 -22.39 -0.56
CA GLU A 36 2.36 -22.50 -1.41
C GLU A 36 3.51 -21.59 -0.95
N ALA A 37 3.22 -20.37 -0.48
CA ALA A 37 4.20 -19.42 0.04
C ALA A 37 4.99 -19.99 1.24
N ALA A 38 4.35 -20.78 2.10
CA ALA A 38 5.00 -21.45 3.23
C ALA A 38 6.00 -22.56 2.82
N SER A 39 5.97 -23.02 1.57
CA SER A 39 6.89 -24.05 1.03
C SER A 39 8.11 -23.47 0.33
N THR A 40 8.00 -22.27 -0.26
CA THR A 40 9.06 -21.68 -1.11
C THR A 40 10.11 -20.87 -0.31
N GLU A 41 9.77 -20.36 0.87
CA GLU A 41 10.68 -19.51 1.67
C GLU A 41 11.83 -20.27 2.37
N ARG A 42 11.88 -21.61 2.31
CA ARG A 42 12.95 -22.42 2.95
C ARG A 42 14.16 -22.75 2.07
N SER A 43 14.20 -22.33 0.79
CA SER A 43 15.27 -22.77 -0.13
C SER A 43 16.09 -21.67 -0.81
N ALA A 44 15.90 -20.38 -0.49
CA ALA A 44 16.57 -19.30 -1.23
C ALA A 44 17.81 -18.66 -0.52
N PHE A 45 18.20 -19.10 0.68
CA PHE A 45 19.41 -18.60 1.36
C PHE A 45 20.62 -19.53 1.16
N SER A 46 21.05 -19.70 -0.09
CA SER A 46 22.43 -20.14 -0.39
C SER A 46 22.85 -19.66 -1.78
N GLY A 47 23.70 -18.64 -1.82
CA GLY A 47 24.20 -18.09 -3.08
C GLY A 47 25.21 -16.97 -2.88
N ARG A 48 26.34 -17.29 -2.23
CA ARG A 48 27.55 -16.46 -2.18
C ARG A 48 28.21 -16.46 -3.57
N GLY A 49 28.50 -15.28 -4.13
CA GLY A 49 29.19 -15.13 -5.41
C GLY A 49 29.92 -13.79 -5.52
N ASP A 50 31.24 -13.88 -5.53
CA ASP A 50 32.26 -12.83 -5.70
C ASP A 50 32.32 -12.30 -7.15
N ALA A 51 32.54 -10.99 -7.35
CA ALA A 51 33.26 -10.46 -8.52
C ALA A 51 33.52 -8.96 -8.37
N GLY A 52 34.79 -8.57 -8.32
CA GLY A 52 35.23 -7.21 -8.61
C GLY A 52 35.17 -6.89 -10.12
N GLY A 53 35.27 -5.60 -10.46
CA GLY A 53 35.51 -5.19 -11.85
C GLY A 53 34.97 -3.81 -12.24
N THR A 54 35.84 -2.81 -12.16
CA THR A 54 36.04 -1.75 -13.16
C THR A 54 34.83 -0.95 -13.69
N MET A 55 34.82 0.31 -13.27
CA MET A 55 34.34 1.48 -14.00
C MET A 55 34.85 1.51 -15.46
N THR A 56 33.96 1.63 -16.45
CA THR A 56 34.17 2.44 -17.70
C THR A 56 32.86 2.67 -18.46
N ALA A 57 32.74 3.93 -18.90
CA ALA A 57 31.76 4.66 -19.70
C ALA A 57 30.91 3.95 -20.77
N ILE A 58 29.68 4.46 -20.92
CA ILE A 58 29.07 4.69 -22.24
C ILE A 58 28.37 6.06 -22.22
N LEU A 59 28.92 7.03 -22.95
CA LEU A 59 28.22 8.26 -23.31
C LEU A 59 27.28 7.96 -24.49
N ALA A 60 25.99 8.23 -24.35
CA ALA A 60 25.09 8.42 -25.49
C ALA A 60 23.94 9.37 -25.10
N THR A 61 23.95 10.55 -25.73
CA THR A 61 22.85 11.50 -25.80
C THR A 61 21.55 10.81 -26.22
N ALA A 62 20.53 10.87 -25.37
CA ALA A 62 19.14 10.72 -25.78
C ALA A 62 18.27 11.61 -24.89
N GLU A 63 17.76 12.66 -25.51
CA GLU A 63 16.74 13.56 -24.97
C GLU A 63 15.54 12.75 -24.45
N PRO A 64 14.98 13.03 -23.25
CA PRO A 64 13.72 12.44 -22.85
C PRO A 64 12.60 13.07 -23.69
N ARG A 65 12.28 12.43 -24.81
CA ARG A 65 11.07 12.70 -25.57
C ARG A 65 9.86 12.33 -24.72
N ALA A 66 9.12 13.39 -24.38
CA ALA A 66 7.67 13.48 -24.32
C ALA A 66 6.92 12.27 -23.72
N SER A 67 6.53 12.42 -22.45
CA SER A 67 5.23 11.91 -22.03
C SER A 67 4.16 12.94 -22.39
N ASP A 68 3.80 13.00 -23.67
CA ASP A 68 2.59 13.68 -24.13
C ASP A 68 1.41 12.74 -23.85
N ARG A 69 0.73 12.93 -22.71
CA ARG A 69 -0.63 12.41 -22.54
C ARG A 69 -1.44 13.28 -21.59
N ALA A 70 -2.38 13.97 -22.21
CA ALA A 70 -3.55 14.64 -21.67
C ALA A 70 -3.31 15.96 -20.93
N GLU A 71 -3.26 17.03 -21.72
CA GLU A 71 -3.84 18.32 -21.35
C GLU A 71 -5.34 18.15 -21.06
N GLY A 72 -5.65 17.70 -19.85
CA GLY A 72 -6.76 18.26 -19.10
C GLY A 72 -6.11 19.15 -18.06
N SER A 73 -6.58 20.39 -17.88
CA SER A 73 -6.15 21.25 -16.78
C SER A 73 -6.62 20.68 -15.44
N THR A 74 -6.17 19.49 -15.08
CA THR A 74 -6.34 18.95 -13.74
C THR A 74 -5.32 19.67 -12.89
N LYS A 75 -5.77 20.76 -12.26
CA LYS A 75 -5.04 21.45 -11.19
C LYS A 75 -4.27 20.38 -10.38
N PRO A 76 -2.93 20.48 -10.21
CA PRO A 76 -2.16 19.40 -9.58
C PRO A 76 -2.79 19.07 -8.24
N LEU A 77 -3.20 17.81 -8.07
CA LEU A 77 -3.88 17.35 -6.87
C LEU A 77 -2.98 17.65 -5.68
N LYS A 78 -3.49 18.42 -4.73
CA LYS A 78 -2.75 18.77 -3.52
C LYS A 78 -2.84 17.59 -2.56
N TYR A 79 -1.70 17.14 -2.04
CA TYR A 79 -1.62 16.02 -1.09
C TYR A 79 -0.93 16.47 0.20
N LEU A 80 -1.38 15.92 1.33
CA LEU A 80 -0.66 15.93 2.59
C LEU A 80 0.25 14.69 2.61
N ARG A 81 1.56 14.87 2.82
CA ARG A 81 2.49 13.76 3.01
C ARG A 81 2.74 13.58 4.50
N ILE A 82 2.47 12.38 4.99
CA ILE A 82 2.63 12.01 6.40
C ILE A 82 3.80 11.03 6.48
N LEU A 83 4.83 11.42 7.22
CA LEU A 83 6.01 10.61 7.52
C LEU A 83 5.99 10.37 9.04
N VAL A 84 5.82 9.13 9.44
CA VAL A 84 5.85 8.70 10.84
C VAL A 84 7.13 7.90 11.02
N HIS A 85 7.95 8.35 11.96
CA HIS A 85 9.11 7.62 12.42
C HIS A 85 8.84 7.02 13.80
N SER A 86 9.12 5.73 13.97
CA SER A 86 8.98 5.03 15.24
C SER A 86 10.32 4.43 15.67
N GLU A 87 10.66 4.55 16.96
CA GLU A 87 11.90 3.96 17.50
C GLU A 87 11.81 2.43 17.69
N ASP A 88 10.61 1.90 17.95
CA ASP A 88 10.39 0.49 18.30
C ASP A 88 9.35 -0.20 17.39
N GLY A 89 9.01 0.36 16.22
CA GLY A 89 7.91 -0.12 15.38
C GLY A 89 7.92 0.35 13.93
N ASP A 90 6.79 0.22 13.23
CA ASP A 90 6.68 0.51 11.79
C ASP A 90 6.78 2.01 11.45
N ASP A 91 7.69 2.31 10.53
CA ASP A 91 7.80 3.61 9.86
C ASP A 91 6.81 3.70 8.71
N VAL A 92 6.11 4.83 8.61
CA VAL A 92 4.97 4.96 7.69
C VAL A 92 5.11 6.22 6.84
N ASN A 93 5.01 6.08 5.51
CA ASN A 93 5.07 7.18 4.55
C ASN A 93 3.82 7.17 3.65
N ILE A 94 2.86 8.06 3.94
CA ILE A 94 1.55 8.11 3.28
C ILE A 94 1.37 9.43 2.54
N ARG A 95 0.74 9.38 1.36
CA ARG A 95 0.24 10.58 0.65
C ARG A 95 -1.28 10.58 0.65
N VAL A 96 -1.88 11.56 1.32
CA VAL A 96 -3.34 11.69 1.44
C VAL A 96 -3.79 12.89 0.60
N PRO A 97 -4.72 12.73 -0.36
CA PRO A 97 -5.26 13.87 -1.09
C PRO A 97 -5.92 14.86 -0.14
N LEU A 98 -5.59 16.16 -0.23
CA LEU A 98 -6.19 17.18 0.63
C LEU A 98 -7.71 17.19 0.47
N GLN A 99 -8.25 16.97 -0.73
CA GLN A 99 -9.70 16.87 -0.95
C GLN A 99 -10.36 15.82 -0.05
N LEU A 100 -9.64 14.74 0.27
CA LEU A 100 -10.14 13.64 1.08
C LEU A 100 -10.07 13.96 2.57
N VAL A 101 -8.99 14.62 3.00
CA VAL A 101 -8.87 15.18 4.35
C VAL A 101 -9.99 16.20 4.60
N ARG A 102 -10.26 17.05 3.62
CA ARG A 102 -11.34 18.06 3.64
C ARG A 102 -12.74 17.47 3.58
N ALA A 103 -12.93 16.35 2.90
CA ALA A 103 -14.20 15.64 2.83
C ALA A 103 -14.54 14.89 4.14
N GLY A 104 -13.70 14.98 5.17
CA GLY A 104 -13.94 14.37 6.47
C GLY A 104 -13.51 12.90 6.56
N LEU A 105 -12.62 12.44 5.66
CA LEU A 105 -11.97 11.14 5.84
C LEU A 105 -11.09 11.22 7.08
N LYS A 106 -11.58 10.64 8.18
CA LYS A 106 -10.95 10.71 9.49
C LYS A 106 -9.52 10.16 9.42
N LEU A 107 -8.52 11.05 9.47
CA LEU A 107 -7.10 10.65 9.56
C LEU A 107 -6.86 9.73 10.75
N THR A 108 -7.69 9.83 11.80
CA THR A 108 -7.72 8.92 12.95
C THR A 108 -8.04 7.46 12.61
N THR A 109 -8.63 7.18 11.44
CA THR A 109 -8.91 5.82 10.94
C THR A 109 -7.78 5.28 10.05
N VAL A 110 -7.00 6.17 9.43
CA VAL A 110 -5.87 5.79 8.56
C VAL A 110 -4.56 5.71 9.35
N LEU A 111 -4.42 6.50 10.43
CA LEU A 111 -3.28 6.43 11.32
C LEU A 111 -3.45 5.34 12.39
N PRO A 112 -2.43 4.49 12.61
CA PRO A 112 -2.36 3.57 13.74
C PRO A 112 -2.56 4.28 15.09
N GLN A 113 -3.06 3.57 16.09
CA GLN A 113 -3.35 4.15 17.42
C GLN A 113 -2.08 4.72 18.08
N ASP A 114 -0.96 4.00 18.02
CA ASP A 114 0.34 4.45 18.56
C ASP A 114 0.80 5.77 17.94
N ALA A 115 0.61 5.94 16.63
CA ALA A 115 0.96 7.17 15.94
C ALA A 115 0.07 8.35 16.38
N ARG A 116 -1.20 8.10 16.71
CA ARG A 116 -2.14 9.14 17.16
C ARG A 116 -1.74 9.70 18.53
N GLU A 117 -1.25 8.85 19.42
CA GLU A 117 -0.83 9.30 20.76
C GLU A 117 0.43 10.16 20.69
N LYS A 118 1.44 9.71 19.93
CA LYS A 118 2.69 10.47 19.72
C LYS A 118 2.45 11.85 19.09
N ILE A 119 1.54 11.94 18.11
CA ILE A 119 1.19 13.21 17.46
C ILE A 119 0.48 14.16 18.43
N ARG A 120 -0.40 13.62 19.28
CA ARG A 120 -1.10 14.41 20.31
C ARG A 120 -0.13 14.89 21.40
N GLU A 121 0.83 14.06 21.82
CA GLU A 121 1.93 14.46 22.71
C GLU A 121 2.81 15.55 22.09
N SER A 122 3.00 15.51 20.77
CA SER A 122 3.69 16.55 20.01
C SER A 122 2.86 17.85 19.88
N GLY A 123 1.67 17.92 20.50
CA GLY A 123 0.79 19.09 20.51
C GLY A 123 0.03 19.32 19.20
N VAL A 124 0.01 18.34 18.29
CA VAL A 124 -0.70 18.45 17.01
C VAL A 124 -2.08 17.82 17.12
N ASP A 125 -3.13 18.63 17.00
CA ASP A 125 -4.50 18.15 16.95
C ASP A 125 -4.91 17.76 15.52
N LEU A 126 -5.34 16.51 15.36
CA LEU A 126 -5.72 15.95 14.06
C LEU A 126 -7.14 16.34 13.62
N SER A 127 -7.96 16.94 14.51
CA SER A 127 -9.35 17.30 14.25
C SER A 127 -9.44 18.57 13.40
N SER A 128 -8.53 19.52 13.62
CA SER A 128 -8.43 20.77 12.84
C SER A 128 -8.12 20.54 11.35
N LEU A 129 -7.60 19.37 10.98
CA LEU A 129 -7.35 19.03 9.57
C LEU A 129 -8.65 18.83 8.78
N SER A 130 -9.76 18.47 9.45
CA SER A 130 -11.07 18.34 8.82
C SER A 130 -11.70 19.69 8.45
N GLU A 131 -11.19 20.80 8.98
CA GLU A 131 -11.72 22.15 8.81
C GLU A 131 -11.02 22.94 7.68
N LEU A 132 -10.04 22.34 7.00
CA LEU A 132 -9.34 22.97 5.88
C LEU A 132 -10.32 23.24 4.72
N GLN A 133 -10.81 24.47 4.56
CA GLN A 133 -11.68 24.80 3.43
C GLN A 133 -10.93 24.68 2.10
N GLY A 134 -11.61 24.10 1.11
CA GLY A 134 -11.10 23.94 -0.25
C GLY A 134 -11.59 25.07 -1.13
N GLU A 135 -10.69 25.96 -1.53
CA GLU A 135 -10.88 26.83 -2.70
C GLU A 135 -10.60 26.12 -4.03
#